data_AF-A0A9E1XQU1-F1
#
_entry.id   AF-A0A9E1XQU1-F1
#
_cell.length_a   1.000
_cell.length_b   1.000
_cell.length_c   1.000
_cell.angle_alpha   90.00
_cell.angle_beta   90.00
_cell.angle_gamma   90.00
#
_symmetry.space_group_name_H-M   'P 1'
#
loop_
_entity.id
_entity.type
_entity.pdbx_description
1 polymer ?
#
loop_
_entity_poly.entity_id
_entity_poly.type
_entity_poly.pdbx_seq_one_letter_code
_entity_poly.pdbx_strand_id
1 'polypeptide(L)'
;MYTLLIAAIAGIATATGLINAWDHNILSVLAGMIVFLLVMVLTGLIFRKKIQAIFEAASQRVLASRDEVQRQVRLMQAKNMTGGKSLQKQLENKQAEGIREAVAMMDALKPYERWNLLVTKQANTFRANNYYQIRDYENADKCFENILPLRLMPEPLIAAMRMARLWKTDRAKEMEAYFKKAVKSYKDEKCALLYALYSWILVKEKRIDEAIVLLNEGKEKAENETLRQNWEHLVNDRTRRFSNAAFGDEWYALLLEEPKQARATRQGRFGQKMRRR
;
A
#
# COMPACT_ATOMS: atom_id res chain seq x y z
N MET A 1 -7.92 -18.27 -15.10
CA MET A 1 -8.65 -18.20 -16.39
C MET A 1 -9.66 -19.34 -16.57
N TYR A 2 -9.54 -20.48 -15.89
CA TYR A 2 -10.53 -21.56 -16.03
C TYR A 2 -11.97 -21.17 -15.63
N THR A 3 -12.15 -20.30 -14.63
CA THR A 3 -13.50 -19.81 -14.25
C THR A 3 -14.19 -19.05 -15.37
N LEU A 4 -13.44 -18.19 -16.10
CA LEU A 4 -13.95 -17.43 -17.23
C LEU A 4 -14.35 -18.34 -18.40
N LEU A 5 -13.54 -19.37 -18.68
CA LEU A 5 -13.83 -20.34 -19.74
C LEU A 5 -15.08 -21.16 -19.42
N ILE A 6 -15.21 -21.67 -18.18
CA ILE A 6 -16.39 -22.43 -17.76
C ILE A 6 -17.64 -21.55 -17.79
N ALA A 7 -17.56 -20.32 -17.30
CA ALA A 7 -18.67 -19.38 -17.34
C ALA A 7 -19.08 -19.06 -18.79
N ALA A 8 -18.11 -18.81 -19.68
CA ALA A 8 -18.36 -18.52 -21.09
C ALA A 8 -19.05 -19.69 -21.80
N ILE A 9 -18.57 -20.92 -21.60
CA ILE A 9 -19.19 -22.12 -22.17
C ILE A 9 -20.61 -22.30 -21.64
N ALA A 10 -20.83 -22.13 -20.33
CA ALA A 10 -22.17 -22.24 -19.73
C ALA A 10 -23.14 -21.18 -20.29
N GLY A 11 -22.70 -19.92 -20.38
CA GLY A 11 -23.52 -18.84 -20.94
C GLY A 11 -23.86 -19.03 -22.42
N ILE A 12 -22.88 -19.46 -23.24
CA ILE A 12 -23.09 -19.75 -24.66
C ILE A 12 -24.05 -20.92 -24.84
N ALA A 13 -23.84 -22.03 -24.11
CA ALA A 13 -24.70 -23.21 -24.18
C ALA A 13 -26.15 -22.89 -23.82
N THR A 14 -26.36 -22.08 -22.76
CA THR A 14 -27.68 -21.62 -22.37
C THR A 14 -28.31 -20.70 -23.42
N ALA A 15 -27.55 -19.75 -23.98
CA ALA A 15 -28.06 -18.88 -25.04
C ALA A 15 -28.47 -19.67 -26.29
N THR A 16 -27.62 -20.58 -26.78
CA THR A 16 -27.93 -21.40 -27.97
C THR A 16 -29.09 -22.36 -27.72
N GLY A 17 -29.19 -22.95 -26.53
CA GLY A 17 -30.30 -23.83 -26.17
C GLY A 17 -31.64 -23.07 -26.15
N LEU A 18 -31.65 -21.87 -25.58
CA LEU A 18 -32.85 -21.03 -25.52
C LEU A 18 -33.22 -20.43 -26.89
N ILE A 19 -32.25 -20.10 -27.76
CA ILE A 19 -32.54 -19.66 -29.14
C ILE A 19 -33.24 -20.77 -29.93
N ASN A 20 -32.87 -22.04 -29.71
CA ASN A 20 -33.49 -23.16 -30.41
C ASN A 20 -34.86 -23.56 -29.80
N ALA A 21 -35.16 -23.15 -28.57
CA ALA A 21 -36.38 -23.53 -27.85
C ALA A 21 -37.42 -22.40 -27.76
N TRP A 22 -37.01 -21.14 -27.93
CA TRP A 22 -37.85 -19.95 -27.84
C TRP A 22 -37.68 -19.03 -29.03
N ASP A 23 -38.77 -18.41 -29.47
CA ASP A 23 -38.82 -17.51 -30.63
C ASP A 23 -38.26 -16.10 -30.33
N HIS A 24 -37.90 -15.82 -29.07
CA HIS A 24 -37.37 -14.53 -28.63
C HIS A 24 -35.85 -14.54 -28.47
N ASN A 25 -35.14 -14.41 -29.59
CA ASN A 25 -33.68 -14.43 -29.67
C ASN A 25 -32.97 -13.48 -28.68
N ILE A 26 -33.51 -12.26 -28.44
CA ILE A 26 -32.91 -11.28 -27.54
C ILE A 26 -32.97 -11.73 -26.08
N LEU A 27 -34.10 -12.31 -25.64
CA LEU A 27 -34.28 -12.79 -24.28
C LEU A 27 -33.38 -14.01 -23.99
N SER A 28 -33.19 -14.87 -24.99
CA SER A 28 -32.29 -16.02 -24.92
C SER A 28 -30.82 -15.61 -24.71
N VAL A 29 -30.36 -14.57 -25.42
CA VAL A 29 -29.01 -14.01 -25.24
C VAL A 29 -28.86 -13.35 -23.87
N LEU A 30 -29.87 -12.59 -23.42
CA LEU A 30 -29.88 -11.98 -22.08
C LEU A 30 -29.82 -13.04 -20.97
N ALA A 31 -30.60 -14.12 -21.09
CA ALA A 31 -30.57 -15.23 -20.15
C ALA A 31 -29.21 -15.93 -20.13
N GLY A 32 -28.57 -16.13 -21.29
CA GLY A 32 -27.20 -16.65 -21.36
C GLY A 32 -26.17 -15.73 -20.68
N MET A 33 -26.28 -14.41 -20.83
CA MET A 33 -25.44 -13.45 -20.11
C MET A 33 -25.67 -13.49 -18.60
N ILE A 34 -26.92 -13.65 -18.15
CA ILE A 34 -27.23 -13.81 -16.72
C ILE A 34 -26.57 -15.09 -16.19
N VAL A 35 -26.72 -16.23 -16.88
CA VAL A 35 -26.10 -17.50 -16.47
C VAL A 35 -24.58 -17.40 -16.45
N PHE A 36 -23.98 -16.75 -17.46
CA PHE A 36 -22.55 -16.43 -17.46
C PHE A 36 -22.12 -15.70 -16.18
N LEU A 37 -22.80 -14.61 -15.84
CA LEU A 37 -22.50 -13.83 -14.63
C LEU A 37 -22.72 -14.64 -13.36
N LEU A 38 -23.79 -15.44 -13.31
CA LEU A 38 -24.17 -16.24 -12.15
C LEU A 38 -23.11 -17.32 -11.87
N VAL A 39 -22.67 -18.06 -12.89
CA VAL A 39 -21.59 -19.06 -12.79
C VAL A 39 -20.27 -18.39 -12.41
N MET A 40 -19.97 -17.23 -12.97
CA MET A 40 -18.75 -16.48 -12.64
C MET A 40 -18.75 -16.02 -11.17
N VAL A 41 -19.88 -15.51 -10.66
CA VAL A 41 -20.03 -15.08 -9.27
C VAL A 41 -19.96 -16.27 -8.31
N LEU A 42 -20.70 -17.36 -8.59
CA LEU A 42 -20.73 -18.54 -7.72
C LEU A 42 -19.35 -19.19 -7.57
N THR A 43 -18.65 -19.40 -8.69
CA THR A 43 -17.28 -19.94 -8.65
C THR A 43 -16.34 -19.00 -7.89
N GLY A 44 -16.47 -17.69 -8.09
CA GLY A 44 -15.75 -16.67 -7.34
C GLY A 44 -15.99 -16.74 -5.84
N LEU A 45 -17.24 -16.90 -5.39
CA LEU A 45 -17.61 -16.98 -3.97
C LEU A 45 -17.02 -18.23 -3.29
N ILE A 46 -16.95 -19.36 -3.98
CA ILE A 46 -16.37 -20.61 -3.47
C ILE A 46 -14.88 -20.42 -3.17
N PHE A 47 -14.12 -19.85 -4.11
CA PHE A 47 -12.69 -19.64 -3.92
C PHE A 47 -12.38 -18.47 -2.99
N ARG A 48 -13.25 -17.46 -2.93
CA ARG A 48 -13.05 -16.24 -2.15
C ARG A 48 -12.75 -16.54 -0.69
N LYS A 49 -13.51 -17.42 -0.03
CA LYS A 49 -13.29 -17.75 1.39
C LYS A 49 -11.92 -18.36 1.64
N LYS A 50 -11.46 -19.26 0.77
CA LYS A 50 -10.15 -19.91 0.89
C LYS A 50 -9.00 -18.93 0.64
N ILE A 51 -9.14 -18.11 -0.39
CA ILE A 51 -8.15 -17.06 -0.72
C ILE A 51 -8.07 -16.04 0.43
N GLN A 52 -9.21 -15.59 0.94
CA GLN A 52 -9.28 -14.66 2.08
C GLN A 52 -8.63 -15.26 3.32
N ALA A 53 -8.90 -16.53 3.65
CA ALA A 53 -8.27 -17.19 4.79
C ALA A 53 -6.74 -17.20 4.71
N ILE A 54 -6.17 -17.38 3.50
CA ILE A 54 -4.71 -17.34 3.31
C ILE A 54 -4.16 -15.92 3.52
N PHE A 55 -4.80 -14.90 2.95
CA PHE A 55 -4.40 -13.50 3.16
C PHE A 55 -4.54 -13.08 4.62
N GLU A 56 -5.61 -13.52 5.29
CA GLU A 56 -5.85 -13.25 6.70
C GLU A 56 -4.79 -13.92 7.57
N ALA A 57 -4.51 -15.22 7.36
CA ALA A 57 -3.46 -15.93 8.10
C ALA A 57 -2.08 -15.26 7.94
N ALA A 58 -1.72 -14.84 6.73
CA ALA A 58 -0.47 -14.13 6.50
C ALA A 58 -0.45 -12.74 7.15
N SER A 59 -1.55 -11.99 7.08
CA SER A 59 -1.67 -10.68 7.72
C SER A 59 -1.58 -10.81 9.25
N GLN A 60 -2.23 -11.82 9.82
CA GLN A 60 -2.14 -12.16 11.24
C GLN A 60 -0.71 -12.54 11.63
N ARG A 61 0.03 -13.28 10.80
CA ARG A 61 1.46 -13.58 11.07
C ARG A 61 2.32 -12.31 11.12
N VAL A 62 2.10 -11.36 10.22
CA VAL A 62 2.78 -10.05 10.26
C VAL A 62 2.45 -9.29 11.53
N LEU A 63 1.18 -9.24 11.92
CA LEU A 63 0.73 -8.58 13.16
C LEU A 63 1.33 -9.24 14.39
N ALA A 64 1.29 -10.57 14.48
CA ALA A 64 1.89 -11.33 15.57
C ALA A 64 3.40 -11.05 15.70
N SER A 65 4.13 -10.99 14.58
CA SER A 65 5.55 -10.63 14.57
C SER A 65 5.80 -9.22 15.12
N ARG A 66 4.95 -8.24 14.74
CA ARG A 66 5.04 -6.87 15.29
C ARG A 66 4.73 -6.83 16.78
N ASP A 67 3.71 -7.56 17.23
CA ASP A 67 3.32 -7.63 18.64
C ASP A 67 4.40 -8.27 19.51
N GLU A 68 5.04 -9.34 19.03
CA GLU A 68 6.17 -9.99 19.70
C GLU A 68 7.34 -9.02 19.89
N VAL A 69 7.69 -8.25 18.85
CA VAL A 69 8.73 -7.22 18.91
C VAL A 69 8.34 -6.11 19.88
N GLN A 70 7.11 -5.60 19.80
CA GLN A 70 6.63 -4.56 20.72
C GLN A 70 6.57 -5.02 22.18
N ARG A 71 6.21 -6.28 22.44
CA ARG A 71 6.24 -6.87 23.80
C ARG A 71 7.68 -6.97 24.30
N GLN A 72 8.62 -7.43 23.47
CA GLN A 72 10.04 -7.46 23.83
C GLN A 72 10.54 -6.04 24.15
N VAL A 73 10.25 -5.04 23.31
CA VAL A 73 10.61 -3.63 23.55
C VAL A 73 10.05 -3.12 24.87
N ARG A 74 8.77 -3.38 25.17
CA ARG A 74 8.13 -2.97 26.44
C ARG A 74 8.79 -3.62 27.66
N LEU A 75 9.10 -4.92 27.60
CA LEU A 75 9.79 -5.61 28.68
C LEU A 75 11.20 -5.05 28.91
N MET A 76 11.89 -4.65 27.84
CA MET A 76 13.23 -4.04 27.93
C MET A 76 13.19 -2.63 28.53
N GLN A 77 12.21 -1.81 28.12
CA GLN A 77 11.97 -0.50 28.72
C GLN A 77 11.63 -0.63 30.22
N ALA A 78 10.78 -1.59 30.59
CA ALA A 78 10.42 -1.86 31.99
C ALA A 78 11.63 -2.32 32.83
N LYS A 79 12.58 -3.03 32.23
CA LYS A 79 13.82 -3.48 32.89
C LYS A 79 14.96 -2.44 32.86
N ASN A 80 14.70 -1.21 32.41
CA ASN A 80 15.71 -0.15 32.22
C ASN A 80 16.94 -0.60 31.40
N MET A 81 16.78 -1.61 30.55
CA MET A 81 17.85 -2.06 29.67
C MET A 81 17.93 -1.06 28.52
N THR A 82 19.00 -0.27 28.47
CA THR A 82 19.31 0.56 27.30
C THR A 82 19.65 -0.37 26.14
N GLY A 83 18.66 -0.60 25.28
CA GLY A 83 18.80 -1.47 24.12
C GLY A 83 19.91 -0.96 23.21
N GLY A 84 21.06 -1.62 23.24
CA GLY A 84 22.18 -1.32 22.36
C GLY A 84 21.82 -1.58 20.89
N LYS A 85 22.58 -0.98 19.96
CA LYS A 85 22.41 -1.15 18.50
C LYS A 85 22.32 -2.63 18.06
N SER A 86 23.02 -3.53 18.74
CA SER A 86 22.97 -4.97 18.47
C SER A 86 21.61 -5.59 18.78
N LEU A 87 20.96 -5.14 19.86
CA LEU A 87 19.65 -5.63 20.28
C LEU A 87 18.54 -5.07 19.40
N GLN A 88 18.63 -3.79 19.01
CA GLN A 88 17.74 -3.22 18.00
C GLN A 88 17.80 -4.02 16.69
N LYS A 89 19.01 -4.34 16.22
CA LYS A 89 19.21 -5.17 15.02
C LYS A 89 18.62 -6.58 15.17
N GLN A 90 18.70 -7.19 16.35
CA GLN A 90 18.07 -8.49 16.60
C GLN A 90 16.54 -8.42 16.50
N LEU A 91 15.92 -7.36 17.01
CA LEU A 91 14.47 -7.15 16.92
C LEU A 91 14.04 -6.92 15.46
N GLU A 92 14.78 -6.10 14.72
CA GLU A 92 14.55 -5.87 13.29
C GLU A 92 14.65 -7.17 12.49
N ASN A 93 15.65 -8.02 12.79
CA ASN A 93 15.80 -9.32 12.15
C ASN A 93 14.62 -10.25 12.46
N LYS A 94 14.18 -10.35 13.72
CA LYS A 94 12.99 -11.15 14.09
C LYS A 94 11.72 -10.65 13.39
N GLN A 95 11.56 -9.33 13.28
CA GLN A 95 10.46 -8.74 12.52
C GLN A 95 10.53 -9.14 11.05
N ALA A 96 11.73 -9.07 10.46
CA ALA A 96 11.94 -9.42 9.07
C ALA A 96 11.67 -10.90 8.79
N GLU A 97 12.06 -11.80 9.70
CA GLU A 97 11.76 -13.23 9.62
C GLU A 97 10.26 -13.51 9.62
N GLY A 98 9.50 -12.91 10.56
CA GLY A 98 8.04 -13.08 10.59
C GLY A 98 7.35 -12.54 9.33
N ILE A 99 7.86 -11.45 8.76
CA ILE A 99 7.37 -10.92 7.48
C ILE A 99 7.71 -11.87 6.32
N ARG A 100 8.92 -12.44 6.26
CA ARG A 100 9.31 -13.43 5.24
C ARG A 100 8.44 -14.68 5.31
N GLU A 101 8.13 -15.16 6.51
CA GLU A 101 7.20 -16.29 6.71
C GLU A 101 5.81 -15.95 6.17
N ALA A 102 5.26 -14.79 6.52
CA ALA A 102 3.96 -14.35 6.01
C ALA A 102 3.93 -14.23 4.49
N VAL A 103 5.02 -13.74 3.87
CA VAL A 103 5.16 -13.70 2.43
C VAL A 103 5.24 -15.11 1.84
N ALA A 104 5.94 -16.06 2.48
CA ALA A 104 6.00 -17.45 2.03
C ALA A 104 4.63 -18.14 2.09
N MET A 105 3.76 -17.80 3.04
CA MET A 105 2.39 -18.32 3.10
C MET A 105 1.58 -17.99 1.83
N MET A 106 1.92 -16.94 1.09
CA MET A 106 1.29 -16.63 -0.20
C MET A 106 1.55 -17.70 -1.26
N ASP A 107 2.53 -18.60 -1.09
CA ASP A 107 2.73 -19.72 -2.03
C ASP A 107 1.55 -20.70 -2.03
N ALA A 108 0.76 -20.74 -0.95
CA ALA A 108 -0.49 -21.50 -0.91
C ALA A 108 -1.54 -20.97 -1.92
N LEU A 109 -1.35 -19.78 -2.49
CA LEU A 109 -2.23 -19.21 -3.51
C LEU A 109 -1.99 -19.78 -4.92
N LYS A 110 -0.82 -20.40 -5.19
CA LYS A 110 -0.43 -20.91 -6.52
C LYS A 110 -1.51 -21.74 -7.23
N PRO A 111 -2.27 -22.64 -6.56
CA PRO A 111 -3.35 -23.36 -7.21
C PRO A 111 -4.47 -22.44 -7.71
N TYR A 112 -4.79 -21.38 -6.96
CA TYR A 112 -5.88 -20.44 -7.25
C TYR A 112 -5.50 -19.39 -8.31
N GLU A 113 -4.22 -19.09 -8.49
CA GLU A 113 -3.72 -18.17 -9.52
C GLU A 113 -4.12 -18.62 -10.93
N ARG A 114 -4.15 -19.93 -11.18
CA ARG A 114 -4.62 -20.52 -12.45
C ARG A 114 -6.11 -20.26 -12.70
N TRP A 115 -6.89 -20.08 -11.64
CA TRP A 115 -8.33 -19.81 -11.71
C TRP A 115 -8.60 -18.31 -11.83
N ASN A 116 -7.88 -17.49 -11.06
CA ASN A 116 -8.08 -16.04 -11.02
C ASN A 116 -6.75 -15.26 -11.12
N LEU A 117 -6.54 -14.57 -12.23
CA LEU A 117 -5.35 -13.74 -12.48
C LEU A 117 -5.20 -12.61 -11.44
N LEU A 118 -6.32 -12.12 -10.90
CA LEU A 118 -6.30 -11.06 -9.89
C LEU A 118 -5.66 -11.53 -8.58
N VAL A 119 -5.72 -12.83 -8.26
CA VAL A 119 -5.11 -13.39 -7.05
C VAL A 119 -3.60 -13.23 -7.09
N THR A 120 -2.95 -13.51 -8.23
CA THR A 120 -1.51 -13.27 -8.41
C THR A 120 -1.17 -11.82 -8.17
N LYS A 121 -1.96 -10.88 -8.71
CA LYS A 121 -1.75 -9.45 -8.54
C LYS A 121 -1.95 -9.00 -7.09
N GLN A 122 -2.96 -9.53 -6.40
CA GLN A 122 -3.19 -9.29 -4.97
C GLN A 122 -2.03 -9.83 -4.12
N ALA A 123 -1.57 -11.05 -4.42
CA ALA A 123 -0.43 -11.66 -3.75
C ALA A 123 0.83 -10.82 -3.95
N ASN A 124 1.13 -10.43 -5.18
CA ASN A 124 2.28 -9.56 -5.48
C ASN A 124 2.17 -8.20 -4.80
N THR A 125 0.97 -7.63 -4.68
CA THR A 125 0.74 -6.36 -3.95
C THR A 125 1.08 -6.53 -2.47
N PHE A 126 0.62 -7.63 -1.85
CA PHE A 126 0.95 -7.97 -0.46
C PHE A 126 2.45 -8.22 -0.29
N ARG A 127 3.08 -8.99 -1.19
CA ARG A 127 4.51 -9.28 -1.17
C ARG A 127 5.33 -8.00 -1.34
N ALA A 128 5.01 -7.16 -2.31
CA ALA A 128 5.73 -5.91 -2.58
C ALA A 128 5.73 -5.00 -1.35
N ASN A 129 4.56 -4.77 -0.74
CA ASN A 129 4.45 -4.00 0.48
C ASN A 129 5.33 -4.57 1.60
N ASN A 130 5.25 -5.87 1.85
CA ASN A 130 5.97 -6.51 2.95
C ASN A 130 7.49 -6.59 2.72
N TYR A 131 7.94 -6.93 1.51
CA TYR A 131 9.35 -6.91 1.13
C TYR A 131 9.93 -5.49 1.26
N TYR A 132 9.16 -4.47 0.85
CA TYR A 132 9.56 -3.07 1.00
C TYR A 132 9.77 -2.70 2.47
N GLN A 133 8.85 -3.08 3.36
CA GLN A 133 8.96 -2.78 4.80
C GLN A 133 10.20 -3.38 5.46
N ILE A 134 10.69 -4.53 4.98
CA ILE A 134 11.92 -5.17 5.49
C ILE A 134 13.17 -4.78 4.71
N ARG A 135 13.06 -3.78 3.82
CA ARG A 135 14.13 -3.29 2.94
C ARG A 135 14.70 -4.35 1.98
N ASP A 136 13.92 -5.39 1.69
CA ASP A 136 14.23 -6.36 0.64
C ASP A 136 13.77 -5.82 -0.71
N TYR A 137 14.50 -4.81 -1.19
CA TYR A 137 14.10 -4.05 -2.36
C TYR A 137 14.15 -4.84 -3.66
N GLU A 138 15.06 -5.82 -3.77
CA GLU A 138 15.16 -6.66 -4.96
C GLU A 138 13.86 -7.46 -5.18
N ASN A 139 13.36 -8.11 -4.13
CA ASN A 139 12.11 -8.86 -4.22
C ASN A 139 10.89 -7.94 -4.28
N ALA A 140 10.92 -6.78 -3.63
CA ALA A 140 9.88 -5.77 -3.75
C ALA A 140 9.74 -5.29 -5.20
N ASP A 141 10.85 -4.95 -5.86
CA ASP A 141 10.88 -4.46 -7.25
C ASP A 141 10.33 -5.49 -8.23
N LYS A 142 10.73 -6.76 -8.10
CA LYS A 142 10.15 -7.88 -8.89
C LYS A 142 8.63 -7.97 -8.72
N CYS A 143 8.13 -7.80 -7.50
CA CYS A 143 6.69 -7.84 -7.24
C CYS A 143 5.97 -6.62 -7.82
N PHE A 144 6.57 -5.42 -7.74
CA PHE A 144 6.00 -4.15 -8.24
C PHE A 144 5.67 -4.16 -9.73
N GLU A 145 6.35 -4.98 -10.52
CA GLU A 145 6.08 -5.12 -11.96
C GLU A 145 4.68 -5.68 -12.25
N ASN A 146 4.17 -6.56 -11.38
CA ASN A 146 2.90 -7.26 -11.57
C ASN A 146 1.98 -7.19 -10.34
N ILE A 147 1.83 -6.00 -9.77
CA ILE A 147 0.84 -5.70 -8.72
C ILE A 147 -0.56 -5.45 -9.30
N LEU A 148 -1.52 -5.23 -8.40
CA LEU A 148 -2.84 -4.77 -8.75
C LEU A 148 -2.79 -3.50 -9.62
N PRO A 149 -3.67 -3.36 -10.62
CA PRO A 149 -3.85 -2.09 -11.32
C PRO A 149 -4.18 -0.97 -10.33
N LEU A 150 -3.66 0.24 -10.58
CA LEU A 150 -3.88 1.43 -9.74
C LEU A 150 -5.36 1.67 -9.36
N ARG A 151 -6.29 1.48 -10.31
CA ARG A 151 -7.74 1.65 -10.08
C ARG A 151 -8.35 0.62 -9.13
N LEU A 152 -7.70 -0.53 -8.94
CA LEU A 152 -8.15 -1.61 -8.06
C LEU A 152 -7.38 -1.62 -6.73
N MET A 153 -6.39 -0.75 -6.56
CA MET A 153 -5.70 -0.56 -5.29
C MET A 153 -6.42 0.55 -4.51
N PRO A 154 -7.02 0.25 -3.34
CA PRO A 154 -7.77 1.24 -2.58
C PRO A 154 -6.87 2.32 -1.98
N GLU A 155 -5.64 1.93 -1.59
CA GLU A 155 -4.68 2.78 -0.90
C GLU A 155 -3.53 3.24 -1.81
N PRO A 156 -3.09 4.51 -1.71
CA PRO A 156 -2.04 5.08 -2.55
C PRO A 156 -0.62 4.74 -2.08
N LEU A 157 -0.46 4.24 -0.84
CA LEU A 157 0.84 4.00 -0.22
C LEU A 157 1.74 3.08 -1.07
N ILE A 158 1.20 1.97 -1.59
CA ILE A 158 1.97 1.03 -2.41
C ILE A 158 2.41 1.67 -3.73
N ALA A 159 1.58 2.55 -4.29
CA ALA A 159 1.96 3.33 -5.47
C ALA A 159 3.10 4.32 -5.13
N ALA A 160 3.03 4.98 -3.98
CA ALA A 160 4.11 5.85 -3.48
C ALA A 160 5.41 5.07 -3.20
N MET A 161 5.34 3.88 -2.60
CA MET A 161 6.51 3.00 -2.40
C MET A 161 7.17 2.64 -3.73
N ARG A 162 6.38 2.25 -4.75
CA ARG A 162 6.90 1.98 -6.10
C ARG A 162 7.55 3.22 -6.72
N MET A 163 6.94 4.40 -6.57
CA MET A 163 7.55 5.66 -7.04
C MET A 163 8.89 5.93 -6.37
N ALA A 164 8.97 5.74 -5.05
CA ALA A 164 10.22 5.88 -4.30
C ALA A 164 11.30 4.91 -4.80
N ARG A 165 10.94 3.66 -5.13
CA ARG A 165 11.85 2.69 -5.75
C ARG A 165 12.34 3.13 -7.13
N LEU A 166 11.45 3.58 -8.00
CA LEU A 166 11.81 4.06 -9.34
C LEU A 166 12.78 5.25 -9.25
N TRP A 167 12.58 6.17 -8.32
CA TRP A 167 13.54 7.25 -8.08
C TRP A 167 14.88 6.73 -7.55
N LYS A 168 14.89 5.84 -6.56
CA LYS A 168 16.11 5.26 -5.97
C LYS A 168 16.93 4.38 -6.94
N THR A 169 16.35 3.99 -8.06
CA THR A 169 16.99 3.16 -9.10
C THR A 169 17.30 3.96 -10.37
N ASP A 170 17.36 5.29 -10.28
CA ASP A 170 17.63 6.22 -11.38
C ASP A 170 16.66 6.10 -12.59
N ARG A 171 15.45 5.58 -12.35
CA ARG A 171 14.38 5.44 -13.35
C ARG A 171 13.41 6.63 -13.30
N ALA A 172 13.96 7.85 -13.28
CA ALA A 172 13.17 9.08 -13.10
C ALA A 172 12.06 9.25 -14.14
N LYS A 173 12.33 9.03 -15.43
CA LYS A 173 11.32 9.12 -16.51
C LYS A 173 10.14 8.17 -16.29
N GLU A 174 10.43 6.95 -15.82
CA GLU A 174 9.39 5.96 -15.53
C GLU A 174 8.59 6.34 -14.28
N MET A 175 9.26 6.89 -13.26
CA MET A 175 8.61 7.43 -12.07
C MET A 175 7.61 8.53 -12.45
N GLU A 176 8.00 9.49 -13.29
CA GLU A 176 7.12 10.58 -13.74
C GLU A 176 5.91 10.07 -14.54
N ALA A 177 6.13 9.12 -15.46
CA ALA A 177 5.05 8.49 -16.20
C ALA A 177 4.11 7.71 -15.29
N TYR A 178 4.64 7.05 -14.27
CA TYR A 178 3.86 6.31 -13.27
C TYR A 178 3.06 7.25 -12.37
N PHE A 179 3.66 8.35 -11.91
CA PHE A 179 2.99 9.40 -11.14
C PHE A 179 1.76 9.94 -11.89
N LYS A 180 1.92 10.32 -13.18
CA LYS A 180 0.81 10.80 -14.02
C LYS A 180 -0.33 9.78 -14.14
N LYS A 181 -0.04 8.48 -14.15
CA LYS A 181 -1.06 7.42 -14.14
C LYS A 181 -1.72 7.27 -12.77
N ALA A 182 -0.94 7.39 -11.70
CA ALA A 182 -1.41 7.25 -10.33
C ALA A 182 -2.37 8.38 -9.94
N VAL A 183 -2.02 9.65 -10.18
CA VAL A 183 -2.91 10.79 -9.87
C VAL A 183 -4.17 10.87 -10.73
N LYS A 184 -4.22 10.13 -11.85
CA LYS A 184 -5.45 9.94 -12.63
C LYS A 184 -6.36 8.84 -12.04
N SER A 185 -5.78 7.94 -11.26
CA SER A 185 -6.49 6.79 -10.67
C SER A 185 -6.97 7.10 -9.26
N TYR A 186 -6.15 7.80 -8.48
CA TYR A 186 -6.49 8.29 -7.15
C TYR A 186 -7.03 9.71 -7.26
N LYS A 187 -8.16 9.98 -6.61
CA LYS A 187 -8.80 11.30 -6.55
C LYS A 187 -8.75 11.85 -5.14
N ASP A 188 -8.96 13.16 -5.03
CA ASP A 188 -9.09 13.87 -3.76
C ASP A 188 -7.88 13.60 -2.85
N GLU A 189 -8.08 13.49 -1.55
CA GLU A 189 -7.02 13.28 -0.56
C GLU A 189 -6.13 12.05 -0.86
N LYS A 190 -6.63 11.03 -1.57
CA LYS A 190 -5.85 9.82 -1.90
C LYS A 190 -4.67 10.09 -2.83
N CYS A 191 -4.67 11.18 -3.58
CA CYS A 191 -3.51 11.55 -4.40
C CYS A 191 -2.48 12.39 -3.62
N ALA A 192 -2.80 12.85 -2.41
CA ALA A 192 -1.97 13.78 -1.65
C ALA A 192 -0.56 13.22 -1.39
N LEU A 193 -0.47 11.95 -0.96
CA LEU A 193 0.81 11.29 -0.68
C LEU A 193 1.73 11.23 -1.92
N LEU A 194 1.14 11.09 -3.12
CA LEU A 194 1.89 11.04 -4.38
C LEU A 194 2.48 12.42 -4.73
N TYR A 195 1.70 13.48 -4.58
CA TYR A 195 2.18 14.86 -4.74
C TYR A 195 3.24 15.22 -3.67
N ALA A 196 3.03 14.78 -2.42
CA ALA A 196 3.98 14.97 -1.33
C ALA A 196 5.33 14.30 -1.61
N LEU A 197 5.30 13.05 -2.08
CA LEU A 197 6.51 12.31 -2.45
C LEU A 197 7.24 12.96 -3.62
N TYR A 198 6.53 13.29 -4.71
CA TYR A 198 7.19 13.81 -5.89
C TYR A 198 7.73 15.23 -5.66
N SER A 199 7.00 16.09 -4.97
CA SER A 199 7.52 17.40 -4.56
C SER A 199 8.74 17.28 -3.64
N TRP A 200 8.75 16.32 -2.71
CA TRP A 200 9.93 16.05 -1.88
C TRP A 200 11.14 15.60 -2.70
N ILE A 201 10.94 14.73 -3.70
CA ILE A 201 12.00 14.31 -4.62
C ILE A 201 12.60 15.53 -5.34
N LEU A 202 11.75 16.40 -5.90
CA LEU A 202 12.19 17.61 -6.60
C LEU A 202 12.98 18.56 -5.67
N VAL A 203 12.53 18.73 -4.43
CA VAL A 203 13.26 19.53 -3.42
C VAL A 203 14.62 18.92 -3.11
N LYS A 204 14.74 17.59 -2.98
CA LYS A 204 16.04 16.91 -2.76
C LYS A 204 16.98 17.05 -3.95
N GLU A 205 16.43 17.10 -5.17
CA GLU A 205 17.17 17.36 -6.41
C GLU A 205 17.45 18.85 -6.65
N LYS A 206 17.06 19.74 -5.72
CA LYS A 206 17.18 21.20 -5.83
C LYS A 206 16.38 21.83 -7.00
N ARG A 207 15.38 21.11 -7.51
CA ARG A 207 14.44 21.56 -8.54
C ARG A 207 13.23 22.26 -7.91
N ILE A 208 13.49 23.38 -7.21
CA ILE A 208 12.50 24.05 -6.36
C ILE A 208 11.33 24.62 -7.17
N ASP A 209 11.62 25.23 -8.33
CA ASP A 209 10.58 25.83 -9.19
C ASP A 209 9.56 24.79 -9.67
N GLU A 210 10.05 23.62 -10.08
CA GLU A 210 9.20 22.50 -10.48
C GLU A 210 8.39 21.95 -9.30
N ALA A 211 8.98 21.91 -8.09
CA ALA A 211 8.26 21.50 -6.89
C ALA A 211 7.12 22.46 -6.55
N ILE A 212 7.31 23.77 -6.73
CA ILE A 212 6.26 24.79 -6.52
C ILE A 212 5.11 24.58 -7.50
N VAL A 213 5.41 24.38 -8.80
CA VAL A 213 4.39 24.13 -9.83
C VAL A 213 3.60 22.86 -9.50
N LEU A 214 4.30 21.78 -9.16
CA LEU A 214 3.69 20.50 -8.80
C LEU A 214 2.80 20.60 -7.56
N LEU A 215 3.24 21.31 -6.52
CA LEU A 215 2.46 21.51 -5.30
C LEU A 215 1.26 22.42 -5.54
N ASN A 216 1.35 23.40 -6.44
CA ASN A 216 0.21 24.23 -6.80
C ASN A 216 -0.92 23.39 -7.41
N GLU A 217 -0.58 22.43 -8.27
CA GLU A 217 -1.52 21.45 -8.81
C GLU A 217 -2.04 20.51 -7.70
N GLY A 218 -1.13 20.00 -6.85
CA GLY A 218 -1.46 19.06 -5.79
C GLY A 218 -2.43 19.61 -4.74
N LYS A 219 -2.26 20.88 -4.32
CA LYS A 219 -3.16 21.52 -3.35
C LYS A 219 -4.58 21.69 -3.88
N GLU A 220 -4.75 21.90 -5.19
CA GLU A 220 -6.06 22.07 -5.84
C GLU A 220 -6.77 20.74 -6.03
N LYS A 221 -6.02 19.66 -6.30
CA LYS A 221 -6.60 18.34 -6.56
C LYS A 221 -6.84 17.49 -5.32
N ALA A 222 -5.97 17.61 -4.33
CA ALA A 222 -6.00 16.75 -3.15
C ALA A 222 -6.62 17.44 -1.93
N GLU A 223 -6.77 18.77 -1.96
CA GLU A 223 -7.28 19.61 -0.86
C GLU A 223 -6.62 19.33 0.50
N ASN A 224 -5.37 18.84 0.49
CA ASN A 224 -4.65 18.47 1.70
C ASN A 224 -3.85 19.65 2.26
N GLU A 225 -4.06 19.93 3.54
CA GLU A 225 -3.45 21.05 4.25
C GLU A 225 -1.91 21.01 4.26
N THR A 226 -1.31 19.81 4.35
CA THR A 226 0.15 19.65 4.33
C THR A 226 0.73 20.11 3.00
N LEU A 227 0.06 19.79 1.88
CA LEU A 227 0.51 20.24 0.55
C LEU A 227 0.43 21.75 0.41
N ARG A 228 -0.66 22.37 0.92
CA ARG A 228 -0.83 23.82 0.93
C ARG A 228 0.27 24.51 1.72
N GLN A 229 0.56 24.04 2.94
CA GLN A 229 1.63 24.58 3.77
C GLN A 229 3.01 24.43 3.12
N ASN A 230 3.29 23.26 2.54
CA ASN A 230 4.55 23.03 1.83
C ASN A 230 4.70 23.95 0.61
N TRP A 231 3.63 24.16 -0.16
CA TRP A 231 3.62 25.13 -1.26
C TRP A 231 3.94 26.54 -0.76
N GLU A 232 3.27 27.01 0.29
CA GLU A 232 3.52 28.33 0.91
C GLU A 232 4.94 28.46 1.46
N HIS A 233 5.56 27.37 1.91
CA HIS A 233 6.95 27.39 2.33
C HIS A 233 7.88 27.57 1.14
N LEU A 234 7.68 26.83 0.04
CA LEU A 234 8.56 26.91 -1.12
C LEU A 234 8.45 28.24 -1.87
N VAL A 235 7.23 28.78 -2.06
CA VAL A 235 7.02 30.08 -2.74
C VAL A 235 7.68 31.25 -1.99
N ASN A 236 7.75 31.16 -0.65
CA ASN A 236 8.38 32.17 0.20
C ASN A 236 9.87 31.89 0.48
N ASP A 237 10.52 31.03 -0.32
CA ASP A 237 11.92 30.62 -0.16
C ASP A 237 12.25 30.02 1.24
N ARG A 238 11.24 29.47 1.92
CA ARG A 238 11.37 28.80 3.22
C ARG A 238 11.58 27.30 3.04
N THR A 239 12.50 26.90 2.15
CA THR A 239 12.80 25.49 1.83
C THR A 239 13.14 24.64 3.06
N ARG A 240 13.75 25.23 4.10
CA ARG A 240 14.05 24.55 5.37
C ARG A 240 12.80 24.13 6.18
N ARG A 241 11.65 24.73 5.91
CA ARG A 241 10.38 24.41 6.57
C ARG A 241 9.55 23.36 5.82
N PHE A 242 9.93 23.03 4.59
CA PHE A 242 9.29 21.96 3.82
C PHE A 242 9.38 20.63 4.56
N SER A 243 8.24 20.00 4.81
CA SER A 243 8.16 18.78 5.59
C SER A 243 6.88 18.01 5.28
N ASN A 244 7.02 16.71 5.04
CA ASN A 244 5.88 15.79 4.88
C ASN A 244 5.55 15.05 6.19
N ALA A 245 6.15 15.44 7.32
CA ALA A 245 5.94 14.78 8.61
C ALA A 245 4.46 14.75 9.07
N ALA A 246 3.63 15.68 8.59
CA ALA A 246 2.20 15.74 8.91
C ALA A 246 1.37 14.60 8.28
N PHE A 247 1.89 13.93 7.24
CA PHE A 247 1.33 12.68 6.71
C PHE A 247 1.55 11.48 7.66
N GLY A 248 2.35 11.65 8.72
CA GLY A 248 2.53 10.66 9.77
C GLY A 248 3.08 9.33 9.26
N ASP A 249 2.47 8.23 9.70
CA ASP A 249 2.95 6.87 9.46
C ASP A 249 3.03 6.51 7.97
N GLU A 250 2.17 7.08 7.11
CA GLU A 250 2.20 6.83 5.67
C GLU A 250 3.49 7.37 5.03
N TRP A 251 3.94 8.55 5.47
CA TRP A 251 5.19 9.13 4.99
C TRP A 251 6.39 8.30 5.44
N TYR A 252 6.42 7.91 6.71
CA TYR A 252 7.54 7.15 7.25
C TYR A 252 7.55 5.68 6.76
N ALA A 253 6.40 5.14 6.36
CA ALA A 253 6.33 3.85 5.69
C ALA A 253 7.04 3.84 4.32
N LEU A 254 7.31 5.01 3.71
CA LEU A 254 8.16 5.10 2.52
C LEU A 254 9.64 4.86 2.83
N LEU A 255 10.07 4.83 4.09
CA LEU A 255 11.46 4.58 4.49
C LEU A 255 12.47 5.56 3.85
N LEU A 256 12.00 6.76 3.47
CA LEU A 256 12.81 7.83 2.90
C LEU A 256 13.38 8.76 3.98
N GLU A 257 12.66 8.87 5.10
CA GLU A 257 13.01 9.66 6.27
C GLU A 257 12.63 8.89 7.54
N GLU A 258 13.30 9.19 8.65
CA GLU A 258 12.99 8.62 9.97
C GLU A 258 12.11 9.58 10.78
N PRO A 259 11.14 9.08 11.56
CA PRO A 259 10.34 9.92 12.43
C PRO A 259 11.23 10.60 13.46
N LYS A 260 11.09 11.93 13.59
CA LYS A 260 11.74 12.66 14.68
C LYS A 260 11.19 12.13 15.99
N GLN A 261 12.04 11.51 16.81
CA GLN A 261 11.64 11.06 18.13
C GLN A 261 11.01 12.23 18.88
N ALA A 262 9.75 12.07 19.30
CA ALA A 262 9.11 13.05 20.17
C ALA A 262 10.03 13.24 21.37
N ARG A 263 10.59 14.44 21.54
CA ARG A 263 11.30 14.77 22.77
C ARG A 263 10.32 14.51 23.88
N ALA A 264 10.58 13.50 24.71
CA ALA A 264 9.78 13.24 25.90
C ALA A 264 9.73 14.57 26.67
N THR A 265 8.59 15.25 26.62
CA THR A 265 8.37 16.44 27.42
C THR A 265 8.57 15.98 28.86
N ARG A 266 9.69 16.37 29.47
CA ARG A 266 9.91 16.23 30.91
C ARG A 266 8.73 16.94 31.56
N GLN A 267 7.72 16.17 31.94
CA GLN A 267 6.57 16.66 32.67
C GLN A 267 7.16 17.31 33.92
N GLY A 268 7.05 18.64 33.97
CA GLY A 268 7.70 19.45 34.99
C GLY A 268 7.24 18.98 36.36
N ARG A 269 8.20 18.51 37.16
CA ARG A 269 8.06 18.28 38.59
C ARG A 269 7.89 19.64 39.28
N PHE A 270 6.73 20.27 39.12
CA PHE A 270 6.38 21.48 39.86
C PHE A 270 5.84 21.06 41.23
N GLY A 271 6.70 21.24 42.24
CA GLY A 271 6.42 20.92 43.62
C GLY A 271 5.25 21.73 44.18
N GLN A 272 4.20 21.03 44.58
CA GLN A 272 3.29 21.52 45.61
C GLN A 272 4.02 21.45 46.96
N LYS A 273 4.76 22.51 47.30
CA LYS A 273 5.02 22.81 48.71
C LYS A 273 3.68 23.21 49.33
N MET A 274 3.01 22.27 50.00
CA MET A 274 1.91 22.60 50.91
C MET A 274 2.45 23.58 51.97
N ARG A 275 1.98 24.83 51.91
CA ARG A 275 2.12 25.79 53.02
C ARG A 275 1.33 25.23 54.19
N ARG A 276 2.04 24.80 55.24
CA ARG A 276 1.47 24.70 56.59
C ARG A 276 1.03 26.10 57.02
N ARG A 277 -0.23 26.22 57.44
CA ARG A 277 -0.70 27.20 58.39
C ARG A 277 -1.28 26.43 59.56
#